data_AF-A0A6A4Q3M2-F1
#
_entry.id   AF-A0A6A4Q3M2-F1
#
_cell.length_a   1.000
_cell.length_b   1.000
_cell.length_c   1.000
_cell.angle_alpha   90.00
_cell.angle_beta   90.00
_cell.angle_gamma   90.00
#
_symmetry.space_group_name_H-M   'P 1'
#
loop_
_entity.id
_entity.type
_entity.pdbx_description
1 polymer ?
#
loop_
_entity_poly.entity_id
_entity_poly.type
_entity_poly.pdbx_seq_one_letter_code
_entity_poly.pdbx_strand_id
1 'polypeptide(L)' 'MCLKLKLKAWNRESFGCLDSKLIEHSKDVNSIVLEGELGDLEVQQVMLRKKFLDDWWSGANMKDNLFL' A
#
# COMPACT_ATOMS: atom_id res chain seq x y z
N MET A 1 32.52 -0.36 -11.16
CA MET A 1 31.20 0.13 -10.68
C MET A 1 30.36 -1.08 -10.29
N CYS A 2 30.24 -1.36 -8.98
CA CYS A 2 29.69 -2.62 -8.48
C CYS A 2 28.21 -2.80 -8.81
N LEU A 3 27.84 -3.96 -9.37
CA LEU A 3 26.45 -4.40 -9.61
C LEU A 3 25.52 -4.09 -8.42
N LYS A 4 26.03 -4.23 -7.20
CA LYS A 4 25.33 -3.97 -5.94
C LYS A 4 24.71 -2.56 -5.84
N LEU A 5 25.36 -1.54 -6.39
CA LEU A 5 24.84 -0.17 -6.39
C LEU A 5 23.69 0.00 -7.39
N LYS A 6 23.83 -0.60 -8.58
CA LYS A 6 22.77 -0.58 -9.61
C LYS A 6 21.52 -1.34 -9.14
N LEU A 7 21.70 -2.49 -8.50
CA LEU A 7 20.61 -3.25 -7.88
C LEU A 7 19.89 -2.47 -6.77
N LYS A 8 20.64 -1.77 -5.90
CA LYS A 8 20.03 -0.90 -4.88
C LYS A 8 19.23 0.26 -5.48
N ALA A 9 19.75 0.90 -6.52
CA ALA A 9 19.05 2.00 -7.20
C ALA A 9 17.77 1.49 -7.87
N TRP A 10 17.86 0.40 -8.63
CA TRP A 10 16.70 -0.22 -9.27
C TRP A 10 15.65 -0.71 -8.27
N ASN A 11 16.09 -1.30 -7.14
CA ASN A 11 15.16 -1.70 -6.07
C ASN A 11 14.50 -0.48 -5.42
N ARG A 12 15.21 0.64 -5.26
CA ARG A 12 14.62 1.86 -4.71
C ARG A 12 13.61 2.49 -5.67
N GLU A 13 13.94 2.55 -6.95
CA GLU A 13 13.06 3.09 -8.00
C GLU A 13 11.81 2.21 -8.19
N SER A 14 11.98 0.89 -8.15
CA SER A 14 10.88 -0.06 -8.37
C SER A 14 10.06 -0.32 -7.10
N PHE A 15 10.72 -0.49 -5.95
CA PHE A 15 10.08 -0.96 -4.71
C PHE A 15 9.99 0.11 -3.62
N GLY A 16 10.82 1.16 -3.65
CA GLY A 16 10.63 2.31 -2.75
C GLY A 16 9.29 3.02 -2.97
N CYS A 17 8.81 3.01 -4.22
CA CYS A 17 7.46 3.44 -4.56
C CYS A 17 6.39 2.47 -4.08
N LEU A 18 6.66 1.16 -4.05
CA LEU A 18 5.72 0.15 -3.56
C LEU A 18 5.51 0.27 -2.05
N ASP A 19 6.59 0.40 -1.28
CA ASP A 19 6.52 0.61 0.17
C ASP A 19 5.77 1.89 0.53
N SER A 20 6.02 2.98 -0.20
CA SER A 20 5.33 4.25 0.02
C SER A 20 3.83 4.13 -0.27
N LYS A 21 3.44 3.45 -1.35
CA LYS A 21 2.04 3.20 -1.70
C LYS A 21 1.33 2.32 -0.68
N LEU A 22 1.99 1.28 -0.16
CA LEU A 22 1.43 0.44 0.89
C LEU A 22 1.17 1.22 2.18
N ILE A 23 2.08 2.12 2.55
CA ILE A 23 1.89 3.01 3.70
C ILE A 23 0.72 3.97 3.46
N GLU A 24 0.60 4.54 2.26
CA GLU A 24 -0.49 5.44 1.88
C GLU A 24 -1.84 4.73 1.95
N HIS A 25 -2.00 3.58 1.30
CA HIS A 25 -3.25 2.81 1.35
C HIS A 25 -3.61 2.36 2.78
N SER A 26 -2.61 2.03 3.61
CA SER A 26 -2.85 1.72 5.02
C SER A 26 -3.39 2.92 5.81
N LYS A 27 -2.89 4.13 5.53
CA LYS A 27 -3.39 5.37 6.14
C LYS A 27 -4.82 5.67 5.68
N ASP A 28 -5.10 5.52 4.38
CA ASP A 28 -6.43 5.78 3.82
C ASP A 28 -7.48 4.84 4.42
N VAL A 29 -7.16 3.54 4.54
CA VAL A 29 -8.03 2.56 5.22
C VAL A 29 -8.25 2.96 6.68
N ASN A 30 -7.20 3.31 7.41
CA ASN A 30 -7.32 3.71 8.81
C ASN A 30 -8.14 4.99 8.99
N SER A 31 -8.03 5.97 8.09
CA SER A 31 -8.84 7.18 8.13
C SER A 31 -10.33 6.85 8.03
N ILE A 32 -10.71 6.00 7.08
CA ILE A 32 -12.10 5.58 6.90
C ILE A 32 -12.59 4.75 8.10
N VAL A 33 -11.74 3.93 8.69
CA VAL A 33 -12.10 3.17 9.91
C VAL A 33 -12.39 4.12 11.07
N LEU A 34 -11.53 5.11 11.32
CA LEU A 34 -11.73 6.10 12.37
C LEU A 34 -13.00 6.93 12.15
N GLU A 35 -13.29 7.33 10.91
CA GLU A 35 -14.55 8.00 10.56
C GLU A 35 -15.76 7.11 10.90
N GLY A 36 -15.66 5.80 10.65
CA GLY A 36 -16.69 4.83 10.99
C GLY A 36 -16.82 4.48 12.48
N GLU A 37 -15.78 4.75 13.28
CA GLU A 37 -15.86 4.67 14.74
C GLU A 37 -16.56 5.90 15.34
N LEU A 38 -16.46 7.05 14.66
CA LEU A 38 -17.08 8.31 15.07
C LEU A 38 -18.56 8.42 14.65
N GLY A 39 -19.00 7.62 13.68
CA GLY A 39 -20.38 7.60 13.20
C GLY A 39 -20.58 6.60 12.06
N ASP A 40 -21.77 6.58 11.47
CA ASP A 40 -22.05 5.68 10.35
C ASP A 40 -21.29 6.11 9.09
N LEU A 41 -20.72 5.13 8.38
CA LEU A 41 -20.08 5.36 7.09
C LEU A 41 -21.10 5.38 5.96
N GLU A 42 -20.90 6.30 5.03
CA GLU A 42 -21.61 6.27 3.77
C GLU A 42 -21.15 5.08 2.91
N VAL A 43 -22.06 4.58 2.08
CA VAL A 43 -21.79 3.46 1.16
C VAL A 43 -20.56 3.73 0.28
N GLN A 44 -20.35 5.00 -0.12
CA GLN A 44 -19.17 5.40 -0.90
C GLN A 44 -17.86 5.22 -0.13
N GLN A 45 -17.84 5.58 1.16
CA GLN A 45 -16.67 5.39 2.02
C GLN A 45 -16.39 3.89 2.23
N VAL A 46 -17.43 3.06 2.38
CA VAL A 46 -17.27 1.60 2.49
C VAL A 46 -16.66 1.01 1.20
N MET A 47 -17.12 1.46 0.03
CA MET A 47 -16.55 1.03 -1.25
C MET A 47 -15.10 1.49 -1.43
N LEU A 48 -14.77 2.72 -1.04
CA LEU A 48 -13.40 3.24 -1.05
C LEU A 48 -12.48 2.43 -0.13
N ARG A 49 -12.93 2.12 1.09
CA ARG A 49 -12.18 1.27 2.03
C ARG A 49 -11.86 -0.10 1.42
N LYS A 50 -12.86 -0.72 0.77
CA LYS A 50 -12.67 -2.01 0.10
C LYS A 50 -11.61 -1.90 -1.00
N LYS A 51 -11.70 -0.87 -1.86
CA LYS A 51 -10.72 -0.63 -2.91
C LYS A 51 -9.30 -0.47 -2.37
N PHE A 52 -9.11 0.37 -1.35
CA PHE A 52 -7.78 0.58 -0.76
C PHE A 52 -7.22 -0.69 -0.10
N LEU A 53 -8.08 -1.51 0.51
CA LEU A 53 -7.69 -2.82 1.03
C LEU A 53 -7.25 -3.79 -0.07
N ASP A 54 -7.98 -3.83 -1.18
CA ASP A 54 -7.64 -4.68 -2.33
C ASP A 54 -6.30 -4.25 -2.96
N ASP A 55 -6.09 -2.94 -3.14
CA ASP A 55 -4.84 -2.35 -3.65
C ASP A 55 -3.66 -2.62 -2.70
N TRP A 56 -3.89 -2.51 -1.38
CA TRP A 56 -2.89 -2.84 -0.37
C TRP A 56 -2.49 -4.32 -0.41
N TRP A 57 -3.47 -5.23 -0.45
CA TRP A 57 -3.22 -6.67 -0.51
C TRP A 57 -2.45 -7.07 -1.76
N SER A 58 -2.81 -6.48 -2.91
CA SER A 58 -2.09 -6.71 -4.17
C SER A 58 -0.62 -6.29 -4.05
N GLY A 59 -0.35 -5.09 -3.53
CA GLY A 59 1.00 -4.59 -3.35
C GLY A 59 1.81 -5.39 -2.31
N ALA A 60 1.18 -5.80 -1.21
CA ALA A 60 1.82 -6.62 -0.18
C ALA A 60 2.20 -8.00 -0.74
N ASN A 61 1.29 -8.61 -1.49
CA ASN A 61 1.55 -9.89 -2.15
C ASN A 61 2.64 -9.78 -3.21
N MET A 62 2.71 -8.70 -3.98
CA MET A 62 3.83 -8.44 -4.89
C MET A 62 5.14 -8.38 -4.13
N LYS A 63 5.18 -7.63 -3.01
CA LYS A 63 6.35 -7.52 -2.16
C LYS A 63 6.80 -8.89 -1.65
N ASP A 64 5.89 -9.68 -1.10
CA ASP A 64 6.20 -11.00 -0.53
C ASP A 64 6.70 -12.00 -1.59
N ASN A 65 6.11 -12.01 -2.79
CA ASN A 65 6.54 -12.90 -3.88
C ASN A 65 7.87 -12.48 -4.54
N LEU A 66 8.27 -11.22 -4.42
CA LEU A 66 9.56 -10.72 -4.94
C LEU A 66 10.74 -11.00 -4.01
N PHE A 67 10.49 -11.40 -2.75
CA PHE A 67 11.50 -11.79 -1.77
C PHE A 67 11.72 -13.32 -1.67
N LEU A 68 11.25 -14.10 -2.66
CA LEU A 68 11.58 -15.52 -2.84
C LEU A 68 12.90 -15.71 -3.62
#